data_AF-A0A496ZFC9-F1
#
_entry.id   AF-A0A496ZFC9-F1
#
_cell.length_a   1.000
_cell.length_b   1.000
_cell.length_c   1.000
_cell.angle_alpha   90.00
_cell.angle_beta   90.00
_cell.angle_gamma   90.00
#
_symmetry.space_group_name_H-M   'P 1'
#
loop_
_entity.id
_entity.type
_entity.pdbx_description
1 polymer ?
#
loop_
_entity_poly.entity_id
_entity_poly.type
_entity_poly.pdbx_seq_one_letter_code
_entity_poly.pdbx_strand_id
1 'polypeptide(L)'
;MIYVIEKIQNDKLRLERYQSLVEVANSLELQDVYGKAYTIISEDGVIYDCDRTLHSKDFGTIYGYTLIRIGIDNKLAVYCREKFAALGWPDEIENVE
;
A
#
# COMPACT_ATOMS: atom_id res chain seq x y z
N MET A 1 -8.75 0.95 7.66
CA MET A 1 -7.52 0.17 7.34
C MET A 1 -6.92 0.63 6.01
N ILE A 2 -5.62 0.43 5.78
CA ILE A 2 -4.98 0.56 4.46
C ILE A 2 -4.44 -0.80 4.02
N TYR A 3 -4.61 -1.13 2.75
CA TYR A 3 -4.07 -2.32 2.11
C TYR A 3 -2.99 -1.93 1.11
N VAL A 4 -1.92 -2.71 1.06
CA VAL A 4 -0.85 -2.56 0.08
C VAL A 4 -0.74 -3.87 -0.69
N ILE A 5 -0.83 -3.78 -2.02
CA ILE A 5 -0.73 -4.90 -2.93
C ILE A 5 0.59 -4.78 -3.67
N GLU A 6 1.53 -5.66 -3.38
CA GLU A 6 2.80 -5.77 -4.09
C GLU A 6 2.66 -6.74 -5.26
N LYS A 7 3.09 -6.31 -6.45
CA LYS A 7 3.21 -7.20 -7.60
C LYS A 7 4.60 -7.82 -7.62
N ILE A 8 4.68 -9.09 -7.24
CA ILE A 8 5.93 -9.87 -7.29
C ILE A 8 6.08 -10.47 -8.69
N GLN A 9 7.31 -10.82 -9.07
CA GLN A 9 7.57 -11.57 -10.31
C GLN A 9 6.77 -12.89 -10.33
N ASN A 10 6.42 -13.35 -11.54
CA ASN A 10 5.64 -14.57 -11.79
C ASN A 10 4.17 -14.51 -11.32
N ASP A 11 3.53 -13.35 -11.43
CA ASP A 11 2.10 -13.12 -11.12
C ASP A 11 1.69 -13.41 -9.67
N LYS A 12 2.66 -13.60 -8.76
CA LYS A 12 2.40 -13.65 -7.32
C LYS A 12 2.07 -12.25 -6.81
N LEU A 13 1.04 -12.17 -5.97
CA LEU A 13 0.65 -10.93 -5.29
C LEU A 13 0.87 -11.11 -3.80
N ARG A 14 1.56 -10.16 -3.18
CA ARG A 14 1.64 -10.07 -1.72
C ARG A 14 0.72 -8.95 -1.26
N LEU A 15 -0.07 -9.26 -0.23
CA LEU A 15 -1.04 -8.35 0.33
C LEU A 15 -0.65 -8.04 1.77
N GLU A 16 -0.48 -6.75 2.08
CA GLU A 16 -0.12 -6.25 3.39
C GLU A 16 -1.21 -5.30 3.90
N ARG A 17 -1.32 -5.17 5.23
CA ARG A 17 -2.27 -4.28 5.88
C ARG A 17 -1.54 -3.33 6.82
N TYR A 18 -2.01 -2.10 6.88
CA TYR A 18 -1.47 -1.06 7.73
C TYR A 18 -2.60 -0.26 8.37
N GLN A 19 -2.36 0.30 9.54
CA GLN A 19 -3.35 1.08 10.27
C GLN A 19 -3.50 2.48 9.69
N SER A 20 -2.46 3.02 9.04
CA SER A 20 -2.47 4.38 8.51
C SER A 20 -1.56 4.56 7.30
N LEU A 21 -1.80 5.63 6.53
CA LEU A 21 -0.93 6.03 5.41
C LEU A 21 0.47 6.43 5.89
N VAL A 22 0.61 6.91 7.12
CA VAL A 22 1.91 7.26 7.72
C VAL A 22 2.75 6.00 7.90
N GLU A 23 2.13 4.92 8.38
CA GLU A 23 2.79 3.63 8.53
C GLU A 23 3.23 3.09 7.16
N VAL A 24 2.37 3.13 6.15
CA VAL A 24 2.72 2.76 4.77
C VAL A 24 3.92 3.54 4.25
N ALA A 25 3.92 4.87 4.42
CA ALA A 25 5.00 5.74 3.95
C ALA A 25 6.34 5.48 4.67
N ASN A 26 6.29 4.99 5.91
CA ASN A 26 7.48 4.62 6.69
C ASN A 26 7.95 3.17 6.44
N SER A 27 7.06 2.30 5.93
CA SER A 27 7.37 0.88 5.71
C SER A 27 7.81 0.56 4.29
N LEU A 28 7.34 1.31 3.29
CA LEU A 28 7.65 1.04 1.89
C LEU A 28 8.84 1.87 1.39
N GLU A 29 9.70 1.23 0.62
CA GLU A 29 10.80 1.88 -0.06
C GLU A 29 10.30 2.82 -1.16
N LEU A 30 10.76 4.06 -1.14
CA LEU A 30 10.31 5.13 -2.05
C LEU A 30 10.49 4.74 -3.53
N GLN A 31 11.61 4.07 -3.86
CA GLN A 31 11.94 3.64 -5.21
C GLN A 31 10.89 2.68 -5.80
N ASP A 32 10.37 1.77 -4.98
CA ASP A 32 9.44 0.71 -5.40
C ASP A 32 8.04 1.29 -5.59
N VAL A 33 7.67 2.26 -4.75
CA VAL A 33 6.44 3.03 -4.91
C VAL A 33 6.47 3.87 -6.19
N TYR A 34 7.58 4.57 -6.47
CA TYR A 34 7.76 5.29 -7.74
C TYR A 34 7.71 4.35 -8.95
N GLY A 35 8.30 3.16 -8.82
CA GLY A 35 8.30 2.08 -9.80
C GLY A 35 6.93 1.43 -10.02
N LYS A 36 5.91 1.83 -9.26
CA LYS A 36 4.55 1.25 -9.27
C LYS A 36 4.54 -0.25 -8.97
N ALA A 37 5.47 -0.70 -8.12
CA ALA A 37 5.47 -2.07 -7.60
C ALA A 37 4.27 -2.31 -6.67
N TYR A 38 3.77 -1.24 -6.03
CA TYR A 38 2.70 -1.27 -5.05
C TYR A 38 1.41 -0.60 -5.55
N THR A 39 0.27 -1.17 -5.17
CA THR A 39 -1.04 -0.50 -5.17
C THR A 39 -1.48 -0.27 -3.74
N ILE A 40 -1.65 0.98 -3.34
CA ILE A 40 -2.05 1.37 -1.98
C ILE A 40 -3.52 1.77 -2.00
N ILE A 41 -4.36 1.09 -1.22
CA ILE A 41 -5.81 1.28 -1.23
C ILE A 41 -6.39 1.29 0.19
N SER A 42 -7.28 2.22 0.51
CA SER A 42 -8.00 2.20 1.78
C SER A 42 -9.10 1.16 1.79
N GLU A 43 -9.60 0.85 2.98
CA GLU A 43 -10.77 0.01 3.18
C GLU A 43 -12.05 0.53 2.51
N ASP A 44 -12.13 1.85 2.33
CA ASP A 44 -13.22 2.52 1.61
C ASP A 44 -12.99 2.58 0.09
N GLY A 45 -11.92 1.96 -0.40
CA GLY A 45 -11.58 1.89 -1.83
C GLY A 45 -10.82 3.07 -2.38
N VAL A 46 -10.36 4.01 -1.57
CA VAL A 46 -9.55 5.14 -2.05
C VAL A 46 -8.16 4.65 -2.44
N ILE A 47 -7.73 4.92 -3.68
CA ILE A 47 -6.40 4.56 -4.17
C ILE A 47 -5.44 5.75 -3.99
N TYR A 48 -4.24 5.44 -3.50
CA TYR A 48 -3.18 6.41 -3.27
C TYR A 48 -1.97 6.15 -4.17
N ASP A 49 -1.29 7.22 -4.56
CA ASP A 49 0.00 7.20 -5.25
C ASP A 49 0.95 8.19 -4.58
N CYS A 50 2.25 8.06 -4.83
CA CYS A 50 3.25 9.01 -4.34
C CYS A 50 3.10 10.35 -5.04
N ASP A 51 3.05 11.43 -4.27
CA ASP A 51 3.18 12.79 -4.77
C ASP A 51 4.60 13.02 -5.25
N ARG A 52 4.75 13.14 -6.57
CA ARG A 52 6.04 13.37 -7.24
C ARG A 52 6.45 14.84 -7.25
N THR A 53 5.59 15.73 -6.79
CA THR A 53 5.81 17.18 -6.82
C THR A 53 6.37 17.70 -5.50
N LEU A 54 6.05 17.03 -4.40
CA LEU A 54 6.62 17.24 -3.07
C LEU A 54 7.94 16.45 -2.91
N HIS A 55 8.95 16.81 -3.69
CA HIS A 55 10.32 16.51 -3.28
C HIS A 55 10.55 17.29 -1.98
N SER A 56 10.63 16.59 -0.84
CA SER A 56 10.96 17.21 0.44
C SER A 56 12.24 18.04 0.24
N LYS A 57 12.10 19.36 0.37
CA LYS A 57 13.18 20.33 0.19
C LYS A 57 14.26 20.22 1.27
N ASP A 58 14.10 19.31 2.22
CA ASP A 58 14.99 19.12 3.35
C ASP A 58 15.64 17.73 3.28
N PHE A 59 16.84 17.67 2.71
CA PHE A 59 17.78 16.57 2.91
C PHE A 59 18.10 16.50 4.41
N GLY A 60 17.37 15.68 5.15
CA GLY A 60 17.57 15.51 6.59
C GLY A 60 16.34 15.07 7.39
N THR A 61 15.14 15.04 6.80
CA THR A 61 13.94 14.56 7.49
C THR A 61 13.69 13.09 7.20
N ILE A 62 13.53 12.31 8.27
CA ILE A 62 13.27 10.87 8.30
C ILE A 62 12.15 10.48 7.31
N TYR A 63 12.42 9.39 6.58
CA TYR A 63 11.63 8.78 5.49
C TYR A 63 10.10 8.94 5.63
N GLY A 64 9.49 9.58 4.63
CA GLY A 64 8.04 9.69 4.51
C GLY A 64 7.70 10.54 3.29
N TYR A 65 7.32 9.89 2.20
CA TYR A 65 6.81 10.58 1.01
C TYR A 65 5.31 10.85 1.19
N THR A 66 4.80 11.87 0.50
CA THR A 66 3.37 12.21 0.58
C THR A 66 2.59 11.28 -0.33
N LEU A 67 1.54 10.65 0.20
CA LEU A 67 0.57 9.89 -0.58
C LEU A 67 -0.62 10.79 -0.93
N ILE A 68 -0.94 10.85 -2.23
CA ILE A 68 -2.10 11.60 -2.74
C ILE A 68 -3.15 10.65 -3.25
N ARG A 69 -4.42 11.05 -3.10
CA ARG A 69 -5.55 10.32 -3.65
C ARG A 69 -5.58 10.45 -5.18
N ILE A 70 -5.61 9.31 -5.86
CA ILE A 70 -5.66 9.26 -7.33
C ILE A 70 -6.93 8.61 -7.89
N GLY A 71 -7.71 7.89 -7.07
CA GLY A 71 -8.89 7.19 -7.56
C GLY A 71 -9.71 6.52 -6.47
N ILE A 72 -10.74 5.78 -6.90
CA ILE A 72 -11.54 4.88 -6.06
C ILE A 72 -11.75 3.55 -6.79
N ASP A 73 -11.54 2.43 -6.11
CA ASP A 73 -11.95 1.09 -6.54
C ASP A 73 -12.54 0.29 -5.38
N ASN A 74 -13.86 0.33 -5.26
CA ASN A 74 -14.59 -0.38 -4.21
C ASN A 74 -14.53 -1.91 -4.37
N LYS A 75 -14.37 -2.42 -5.59
CA LYS A 75 -14.32 -3.87 -5.83
C LYS A 75 -13.01 -4.44 -5.31
N LEU A 76 -11.90 -3.75 -5.57
CA LEU A 76 -10.59 -4.12 -5.06
C LEU A 76 -10.54 -4.06 -3.52
N ALA A 77 -11.16 -3.04 -2.91
CA ALA A 77 -11.26 -2.96 -1.46
C ALA A 77 -12.05 -4.12 -0.82
N VAL A 78 -13.18 -4.52 -1.44
CA VAL A 78 -13.94 -5.70 -1.03
C VAL A 78 -13.08 -6.96 -1.13
N TYR A 79 -12.39 -7.15 -2.25
CA TYR A 79 -11.48 -8.29 -2.43
C TYR A 79 -10.40 -8.34 -1.34
N CYS A 80 -9.76 -7.22 -1.02
CA CYS A 80 -8.75 -7.17 0.05
C CYS A 80 -9.36 -7.55 1.42
N ARG A 81 -10.54 -7.01 1.75
CA ARG A 81 -11.25 -7.35 2.99
C ARG A 81 -11.58 -8.84 3.08
N GLU A 82 -12.14 -9.41 2.02
CA GLU A 82 -12.53 -10.81 1.98
C GLU A 82 -11.31 -11.74 2.07
N LYS A 83 -10.21 -11.40 1.40
CA LYS A 83 -8.95 -12.16 1.49
C LYS A 83 -8.41 -12.16 2.92
N PHE A 84 -8.34 -11.02 3.59
CA PHE A 84 -7.89 -10.98 4.98
C PHE A 84 -8.86 -11.67 5.95
N ALA A 85 -10.18 -11.58 5.71
CA ALA A 85 -11.17 -12.26 6.54
C ALA A 85 -11.08 -13.79 6.39
N ALA A 86 -10.83 -14.31 5.19
CA ALA A 86 -10.72 -15.73 4.90
C ALA A 86 -9.46 -16.39 5.50
N LEU A 87 -8.38 -15.62 5.68
CA LEU A 87 -7.14 -16.09 6.30
C LEU A 87 -7.25 -16.28 7.83
N GLY A 88 -8.36 -15.87 8.45
CA GLY A 88 -8.62 -16.13 9.88
C GLY A 88 -7.60 -15.54 10.85
N TRP A 89 -6.80 -14.55 10.41
CA TRP A 89 -5.58 -14.17 11.12
C TRP A 89 -5.61 -12.83 11.87
N PRO A 90 -4.98 -12.78 13.06
CA PRO A 90 -4.36 -11.57 13.61
C PRO A 90 -2.96 -11.34 12.99
N ASP A 91 -2.76 -10.17 12.40
CA ASP A 91 -1.52 -9.41 12.13
C ASP A 91 -0.25 -10.02 11.47
N GLU A 92 -0.18 -11.28 11.05
CA GLU A 92 1.01 -11.77 10.30
C GLU A 92 0.75 -12.06 8.81
N ILE A 93 1.78 -11.81 7.98
CA ILE A 93 1.74 -11.76 6.51
C ILE A 93 1.96 -13.18 5.95
N GLU A 94 1.04 -13.68 5.11
CA GLU A 94 1.23 -14.95 4.39
C GLU A 94 1.72 -14.68 2.95
N ASN A 95 2.80 -15.35 2.55
CA ASN A 95 3.21 -15.42 1.15
C ASN A 95 2.31 -16.46 0.45
N VAL A 96 1.40 -16.01 -0.41
CA VAL A 96 0.55 -16.90 -1.19
C VAL A 96 1.30 -17.32 -2.46
N GLU A 97 1.52 -18.63 -2.63
CA GLU A 97 2.14 -19.22 -3.83
C GLU A 97 1.23 -19.31 -5.04
#